data_AF-J9FXH8-F1
#
_entry.id   AF-J9FXH8-F1
#
_cell.length_a   1.000
_cell.length_b   1.000
_cell.length_c   1.000
_cell.angle_alpha   90.00
_cell.angle_beta   90.00
_cell.angle_gamma   90.00
#
_symmetry.space_group_name_H-M   'P 1'
#
loop_
_entity.id
_entity.type
_entity.pdbx_description
1 polymer ?
#
loop_
_entity_poly.entity_id
_entity_poly.type
_entity_poly.pdbx_seq_one_letter_code
_entity_poly.pdbx_strand_id
1 'polypeptide(L)'
;MGRANAFFRVMPVWKDFFEEGDERRDVMVCTYQYKWENNTHKKVENKKLTDWYPGKWRREWMPKGFYDPNITAVNFCPLRYADVVLMAAEAYNETGNTPEAWKLLNMVRHRAGATEVNSWQAYKEAQPNLYDLPYFTGIDEQDNFRKALYWERGFELAFEGQRKFDLLRWGILGDALRLFQDKMDPSLKGKYVAGDNFVKGKHELFPIPLGELQANPTLNNQNNPGYE
;
A
#
# COMPACT_ATOMS: atom_id res chain seq x y z
N MET A 1 -4.44 -24.18 -14.37
CA MET A 1 -4.44 -23.16 -13.31
C MET A 1 -5.74 -22.39 -13.45
N GLY A 2 -6.37 -21.96 -12.35
CA GLY A 2 -7.53 -21.09 -12.46
C GLY A 2 -7.13 -19.70 -12.99
N ARG A 3 -8.11 -18.87 -13.31
CA ARG A 3 -7.90 -17.47 -13.68
C ARG A 3 -7.69 -16.64 -12.42
N ALA A 4 -6.82 -15.64 -12.49
CA ALA A 4 -6.73 -14.58 -11.49
C ALA A 4 -6.61 -13.28 -12.27
N ASN A 5 -7.68 -12.49 -12.28
CA ASN A 5 -7.65 -11.16 -12.89
C ASN A 5 -7.58 -10.15 -11.76
N ALA A 6 -6.50 -9.37 -11.70
CA ALA A 6 -6.40 -8.29 -10.75
C ALA A 6 -7.16 -7.07 -11.32
N PHE A 7 -8.16 -6.61 -10.58
CA PHE A 7 -8.91 -5.38 -10.88
C PHE A 7 -8.14 -4.11 -10.49
N PHE A 8 -7.05 -4.26 -9.74
CA PHE A 8 -6.14 -3.19 -9.36
C PHE A 8 -4.81 -3.33 -10.10
N ARG A 9 -4.11 -2.22 -10.27
CA ARG A 9 -2.74 -2.16 -10.79
C ARG A 9 -1.81 -1.59 -9.74
N VAL A 10 -0.54 -1.98 -9.80
CA VAL A 10 0.49 -1.40 -8.94
C VAL A 10 1.00 -0.12 -9.57
N MET A 11 1.32 0.88 -8.76
CA MET A 11 2.13 2.01 -9.20
C MET A 11 3.59 1.52 -9.38
N PRO A 12 4.12 1.41 -10.61
CA PRO A 12 5.34 0.64 -10.88
C PRO A 12 6.56 1.09 -10.08
N VAL A 13 6.67 2.40 -9.83
CA VAL A 13 7.75 3.01 -9.05
C VAL A 13 7.96 2.35 -7.68
N TRP A 14 6.92 1.79 -7.07
CA TRP A 14 7.03 1.11 -5.78
C TRP A 14 7.99 -0.08 -5.83
N LYS A 15 8.20 -0.71 -6.99
CA LYS A 15 9.16 -1.80 -7.15
C LYS A 15 10.60 -1.32 -6.91
N ASP A 16 10.90 -0.08 -7.29
CA ASP A 16 12.26 0.48 -7.27
C ASP A 16 12.62 1.08 -5.90
N PHE A 17 11.64 1.18 -4.99
CA PHE A 17 11.83 1.63 -3.61
C PHE A 17 12.36 0.55 -2.67
N PHE A 18 12.22 -0.72 -3.06
CA PHE A 18 12.76 -1.83 -2.31
C PHE A 18 14.26 -1.90 -2.49
N GLU A 19 14.97 -2.20 -1.41
CA GLU A 19 16.37 -2.62 -1.48
C GLU A 19 16.49 -4.03 -2.09
N GLU A 20 17.69 -4.40 -2.54
CA GLU A 20 17.90 -5.64 -3.29
C GLU A 20 17.54 -6.90 -2.49
N GLY A 21 17.84 -6.89 -1.18
CA GLY A 21 17.60 -8.01 -0.26
C GLY A 21 16.16 -8.13 0.27
N ASP A 22 15.30 -7.14 0.03
CA ASP A 22 13.92 -7.16 0.53
C ASP A 22 13.04 -8.09 -0.31
N GLU A 23 12.74 -9.27 0.26
CA GLU A 23 11.96 -10.32 -0.38
C GLU A 23 10.53 -9.87 -0.73
N ARG A 24 10.00 -8.82 -0.08
CA ARG A 24 8.66 -8.30 -0.35
C ARG A 24 8.56 -7.68 -1.74
N ARG A 25 9.66 -7.22 -2.34
CA ARG A 25 9.68 -6.59 -3.68
C ARG A 25 8.99 -7.47 -4.72
N ASP A 26 9.41 -8.73 -4.79
CA ASP A 26 8.98 -9.67 -5.85
C ASP A 26 7.62 -10.33 -5.53
N VAL A 27 7.22 -10.25 -4.25
CA VAL A 27 5.88 -10.62 -3.79
C VAL A 27 4.87 -9.50 -4.09
N MET A 28 5.22 -8.25 -3.80
CA MET A 28 4.35 -7.08 -3.94
C MET A 28 4.06 -6.77 -5.41
N VAL A 29 5.11 -6.68 -6.24
CA VAL A 29 4.99 -6.23 -7.63
C VAL A 29 5.18 -7.40 -8.58
N CYS A 30 4.07 -7.92 -9.13
CA CYS A 30 4.12 -8.96 -10.15
C CYS A 30 4.28 -8.33 -11.54
N THR A 31 5.46 -8.52 -12.13
CA THR A 31 5.83 -8.02 -13.46
C THR A 31 5.54 -9.02 -14.58
N TYR A 32 4.79 -10.09 -14.31
CA TYR A 32 4.54 -11.15 -15.28
C TYR A 32 3.09 -11.63 -15.21
N GLN A 33 2.71 -12.43 -16.21
CA GLN A 33 1.44 -13.14 -16.24
C GLN A 33 1.63 -14.55 -16.82
N TYR A 34 0.69 -15.44 -16.55
CA TYR A 34 0.63 -16.73 -17.24
C TYR A 34 -0.30 -16.64 -18.45
N LYS A 35 0.21 -16.99 -19.62
CA LYS A 35 -0.57 -17.09 -20.86
C LYS A 35 -0.79 -18.55 -21.22
N TRP A 36 -1.97 -18.82 -21.79
CA TRP A 36 -2.28 -20.14 -22.34
C TRP A 36 -1.65 -20.26 -23.73
N GLU A 37 -0.71 -21.18 -23.88
CA GLU A 37 0.00 -21.47 -25.14
C GLU A 37 0.20 -22.99 -25.25
N ASN A 38 -0.20 -23.58 -26.39
CA ASN A 38 -0.03 -25.01 -26.69
C ASN A 38 -0.47 -25.96 -25.56
N ASN A 39 -1.68 -25.76 -25.01
CA ASN A 39 -2.24 -26.52 -23.89
C ASN A 39 -1.43 -26.44 -22.57
N THR A 40 -0.52 -25.47 -22.46
CA THR A 40 0.28 -25.23 -21.25
C THR A 40 0.15 -23.77 -20.81
N HIS A 41 0.42 -23.53 -19.52
CA HIS A 41 0.55 -22.17 -19.01
C HIS A 41 2.03 -21.78 -19.06
N LYS A 42 2.35 -20.70 -19.77
CA LYS A 42 3.71 -20.16 -19.85
C LYS A 42 3.77 -18.83 -19.12
N LYS A 43 4.78 -18.68 -18.26
CA LYS A 43 5.11 -17.42 -17.62
C LYS A 43 5.66 -16.46 -18.68
N VAL A 44 5.08 -15.26 -18.77
CA VAL A 44 5.45 -14.23 -19.73
C VAL A 44 5.64 -12.92 -18.98
N GLU A 45 6.83 -12.32 -19.12
CA GLU A 45 7.12 -11.02 -18.54
C GLU A 45 6.31 -9.90 -19.22
N ASN A 46 5.80 -8.99 -18.41
CA ASN A 46 4.99 -7.84 -18.82
C ASN A 46 5.90 -6.63 -19.05
N LYS A 47 6.12 -6.30 -20.32
CA LYS A 47 6.91 -5.13 -20.73
C LYS A 47 6.19 -3.81 -20.47
N LYS A 48 4.86 -3.81 -20.44
CA LYS A 48 4.06 -2.61 -20.21
C LYS A 48 3.83 -2.42 -18.72
N LEU A 49 4.13 -1.23 -18.23
CA LEU A 49 3.88 -0.83 -16.84
C LEU A 49 2.40 -0.95 -16.44
N THR A 50 1.48 -0.73 -17.39
CA THR A 50 0.03 -0.90 -17.20
C THR A 50 -0.39 -2.34 -16.93
N ASP A 51 0.50 -3.31 -17.16
CA ASP A 51 0.27 -4.73 -16.94
C ASP A 51 1.06 -5.25 -15.72
N TRP A 52 1.38 -4.37 -14.75
CA TRP A 52 1.98 -4.77 -13.48
C TRP A 52 0.90 -4.90 -12.39
N TYR A 53 0.90 -6.04 -11.71
CA TYR A 53 -0.21 -6.47 -10.85
C TYR A 53 0.22 -6.67 -9.40
N PRO A 54 -0.71 -6.47 -8.42
CA PRO A 54 -0.48 -6.90 -7.06
C PRO A 54 -0.19 -8.40 -7.00
N GLY A 55 0.97 -8.79 -6.52
CA GLY A 55 1.40 -10.18 -6.48
C GLY A 55 1.13 -10.90 -5.16
N LYS A 56 0.75 -10.17 -4.10
CA LYS A 56 0.67 -10.73 -2.74
C LYS A 56 -0.31 -11.89 -2.58
N TRP A 57 -1.41 -11.84 -3.33
CA TRP A 57 -2.51 -12.81 -3.24
C TRP A 57 -2.49 -13.84 -4.38
N ARG A 58 -1.29 -14.23 -4.84
CA ARG A 58 -1.10 -15.06 -6.03
C ARG A 58 -1.50 -16.52 -5.81
N ARG A 59 -2.10 -17.10 -6.85
CA ARG A 59 -2.53 -18.52 -6.86
C ARG A 59 -1.38 -19.51 -7.05
N GLU A 60 -0.22 -19.05 -7.48
CA GLU A 60 0.97 -19.90 -7.72
C GLU A 60 1.43 -20.66 -6.48
N TRP A 61 1.14 -20.11 -5.29
CA TRP A 61 1.48 -20.71 -4.01
C TRP A 61 0.38 -21.61 -3.45
N MET A 62 -0.76 -21.72 -4.14
CA MET A 62 -1.82 -22.64 -3.76
C MET A 62 -1.49 -24.05 -4.26
N PRO A 63 -1.98 -25.10 -3.57
CA PRO A 63 -1.95 -26.46 -4.10
C PRO A 63 -2.57 -26.53 -5.51
N LYS A 64 -2.10 -27.49 -6.31
CA LYS A 64 -2.67 -27.73 -7.64
C LYS A 64 -4.14 -28.16 -7.48
N GLY A 65 -5.00 -27.55 -8.29
CA GLY A 65 -6.44 -27.81 -8.29
C GLY A 65 -7.25 -26.55 -8.00
N PHE A 66 -8.47 -26.49 -8.51
CA PHE A 66 -9.45 -25.46 -8.20
C PHE A 66 -10.84 -26.01 -8.49
N TYR A 67 -11.80 -25.69 -7.64
CA TYR A 67 -13.21 -26.00 -7.93
C TYR A 67 -13.75 -25.03 -9.00
N ASP A 68 -13.50 -23.74 -8.81
CA ASP A 68 -13.86 -22.68 -9.76
C ASP A 68 -12.62 -21.91 -10.21
N PRO A 69 -12.38 -21.76 -11.53
CA PRO A 69 -11.25 -20.99 -12.02
C PRO A 69 -11.33 -19.51 -11.66
N ASN A 70 -12.47 -18.95 -11.26
CA ASN A 70 -12.66 -17.54 -10.93
C ASN A 70 -12.65 -17.26 -9.42
N ILE A 71 -12.57 -18.28 -8.57
CA ILE A 71 -12.55 -18.14 -7.11
C ILE A 71 -11.14 -18.48 -6.58
N THR A 72 -10.70 -17.70 -5.59
CA THR A 72 -9.50 -17.98 -4.80
C THR A 72 -9.90 -18.47 -3.41
N ALA A 73 -9.19 -19.48 -2.90
CA ALA A 73 -9.36 -19.97 -1.53
C ALA A 73 -8.32 -19.34 -0.57
N VAL A 74 -7.63 -18.28 -1.02
CA VAL A 74 -6.70 -17.53 -0.18
C VAL A 74 -7.52 -16.68 0.80
N ASN A 75 -7.32 -16.93 2.10
CA ASN A 75 -7.97 -16.14 3.14
C ASN A 75 -7.47 -14.70 3.11
N PHE A 76 -8.41 -13.76 3.22
CA PHE A 76 -8.06 -12.36 3.46
C PHE A 76 -7.69 -12.17 4.93
N CYS A 77 -6.65 -11.36 5.17
CA CYS A 77 -6.14 -11.13 6.52
C CYS A 77 -6.57 -9.74 7.00
N PRO A 78 -7.60 -9.62 7.87
CA PRO A 78 -8.03 -8.31 8.38
C PRO A 78 -7.03 -7.74 9.40
N LEU A 79 -6.32 -8.60 10.13
CA LEU A 79 -5.29 -8.23 11.09
C LEU A 79 -4.24 -9.34 11.17
N ARG A 80 -2.97 -8.97 11.22
CA ARG A 80 -1.84 -9.90 11.45
C ARG A 80 -0.78 -9.28 12.33
N TYR A 81 0.09 -10.14 12.83
CA TYR A 81 1.13 -9.78 13.78
C TYR A 81 2.02 -8.61 13.35
N ALA A 82 2.46 -8.55 12.09
CA ALA A 82 3.30 -7.43 11.66
C ALA A 82 2.58 -6.07 11.68
N ASP A 83 1.27 -6.03 11.44
CA ASP A 83 0.48 -4.80 11.59
C ASP A 83 0.44 -4.39 13.07
N VAL A 84 0.20 -5.34 13.98
CA VAL A 84 0.23 -5.10 15.43
C VAL A 84 1.60 -4.61 15.90
N VAL A 85 2.68 -5.19 15.40
CA VAL A 85 4.06 -4.77 15.70
C VAL A 85 4.30 -3.33 15.22
N LEU A 86 3.88 -2.98 14.01
CA LEU A 86 4.04 -1.62 13.48
C LEU A 86 3.12 -0.60 14.17
N MET A 87 1.91 -1.00 14.60
CA MET A 87 1.05 -0.16 15.44
C MET A 87 1.67 0.08 16.82
N ALA A 88 2.29 -0.94 17.42
CA ALA A 88 3.02 -0.80 18.67
C ALA A 88 4.25 0.11 18.49
N ALA A 89 4.99 -0.03 17.39
CA ALA A 89 6.13 0.84 17.06
C ALA A 89 5.69 2.31 16.97
N GLU A 90 4.57 2.56 16.28
CA GLU A 90 3.97 3.89 16.24
C GLU A 90 3.62 4.41 17.63
N ALA A 91 2.90 3.62 18.44
CA ALA A 91 2.52 4.02 19.79
C ALA A 91 3.72 4.36 20.68
N TYR A 92 4.79 3.57 20.62
CA TYR A 92 6.03 3.87 21.35
C TYR A 92 6.67 5.17 20.89
N ASN A 93 6.70 5.44 19.59
CA ASN A 93 7.21 6.71 19.07
C ASN A 93 6.36 7.91 19.57
N GLU A 94 5.04 7.78 19.51
CA GLU A 94 4.12 8.84 19.93
C GLU A 94 4.10 9.07 21.44
N THR A 95 4.52 8.08 22.23
CA THR A 95 4.62 8.16 23.70
C THR A 95 6.04 8.43 24.22
N GLY A 96 6.99 8.75 23.33
CA GLY A 96 8.33 9.22 23.68
C GLY A 96 9.39 8.13 23.86
N ASN A 97 9.14 6.90 23.41
CA ASN A 97 10.11 5.80 23.40
C ASN A 97 10.47 5.38 21.96
N THR A 98 11.00 6.33 21.19
CA THR A 98 11.46 6.10 19.81
C THR A 98 12.53 4.99 19.68
N PRO A 99 13.45 4.77 20.65
CA PRO A 99 14.36 3.63 20.59
C PRO A 99 13.66 2.27 20.53
N GLU A 100 12.56 2.08 21.26
CA GLU A 100 11.77 0.85 21.18
C GLU A 100 11.00 0.74 19.86
N ALA A 101 10.53 1.88 19.34
CA ALA A 101 9.88 1.95 18.03
C ALA A 101 10.79 1.44 16.90
N TRP A 102 12.07 1.83 16.88
CA TRP A 102 13.05 1.32 15.92
C TRP A 102 13.25 -0.19 16.01
N LYS A 103 13.32 -0.76 17.23
CA LYS A 103 13.45 -2.21 17.40
C LYS A 103 12.27 -2.97 16.77
N LEU A 104 11.05 -2.51 17.04
CA LEU A 104 9.83 -3.13 16.50
C LEU A 104 9.74 -2.99 14.98
N LEU A 105 10.11 -1.83 14.44
CA LEU A 105 10.22 -1.63 13.00
C LEU A 105 11.23 -2.61 12.38
N ASN A 106 12.39 -2.80 13.01
CA ASN A 106 13.39 -3.75 12.53
C ASN A 106 12.97 -5.22 12.64
N MET A 107 12.10 -5.60 13.58
CA MET A 107 11.54 -6.97 13.59
C MET A 107 10.84 -7.31 12.26
N VAL A 108 10.14 -6.32 11.67
CA VAL A 108 9.48 -6.49 10.36
C VAL A 108 10.49 -6.51 9.23
N ARG A 109 11.50 -5.62 9.27
CA ARG A 109 12.56 -5.54 8.26
C ARG A 109 13.41 -6.81 8.20
N HIS A 110 13.87 -7.31 9.33
CA HIS A 110 14.63 -8.57 9.41
C HIS A 110 13.87 -9.75 8.81
N ARG A 111 12.57 -9.88 9.13
CA ARG A 111 11.73 -10.94 8.58
C ARG A 111 11.45 -10.77 7.08
N ALA A 112 11.70 -9.60 6.50
CA ALA A 112 11.62 -9.35 5.06
C ALA A 112 12.98 -9.45 4.35
N GLY A 113 14.09 -9.68 5.06
CA GLY A 113 15.44 -9.60 4.49
C GLY A 113 15.93 -8.17 4.22
N ALA A 114 15.21 -7.16 4.73
CA ALA A 114 15.57 -5.75 4.61
C ALA A 114 16.65 -5.36 5.65
N THR A 115 17.48 -4.36 5.29
CA THR A 115 18.57 -3.85 6.13
C THR A 115 18.07 -3.29 7.45
N GLU A 116 18.72 -3.62 8.57
CA GLU A 116 18.44 -3.02 9.87
C GLU A 116 18.79 -1.52 9.88
N VAL A 117 17.92 -0.70 10.47
CA VAL A 117 18.09 0.76 10.48
C VAL A 117 17.68 1.36 11.84
N ASN A 118 18.37 2.42 12.26
CA ASN A 118 18.14 3.07 13.56
C ASN A 118 17.93 4.58 13.43
N SER A 119 17.78 5.09 12.21
CA SER A 119 17.54 6.50 11.91
C SER A 119 16.88 6.65 10.54
N TRP A 120 16.25 7.80 10.29
CA TRP A 120 15.72 8.12 8.96
C TRP A 120 16.83 8.15 7.89
N GLN A 121 18.01 8.65 8.25
CA GLN A 121 19.14 8.69 7.32
C GLN A 121 19.57 7.27 6.90
N ALA A 122 19.73 6.35 7.86
CA ALA A 122 20.03 4.95 7.57
C ALA A 122 18.92 4.29 6.72
N TYR A 123 17.65 4.59 7.00
CA TYR A 123 16.50 4.13 6.19
C TYR A 123 16.62 4.61 4.73
N LYS A 124 16.94 5.88 4.52
CA LYS A 124 17.10 6.47 3.19
C LYS A 124 18.34 5.93 2.47
N GLU A 125 19.43 5.67 3.19
CA GLU A 125 20.65 5.06 2.63
C GLU A 125 20.41 3.61 2.18
N ALA A 126 19.64 2.83 2.95
CA ALA A 126 19.22 1.48 2.55
C ALA A 126 18.30 1.51 1.32
N GLN A 127 17.47 2.55 1.19
CA GLN A 127 16.46 2.69 0.15
C GLN A 127 16.57 4.06 -0.56
N PRO A 128 17.62 4.27 -1.38
CA PRO A 128 17.97 5.59 -1.92
C PRO A 128 16.92 6.17 -2.87
N ASN A 129 16.11 5.31 -3.49
CA ASN A 129 15.11 5.70 -4.47
C ASN A 129 13.81 6.22 -3.86
N LEU A 130 13.64 6.16 -2.52
CA LEU A 130 12.43 6.67 -1.87
C LEU A 130 12.21 8.14 -2.25
N TYR A 131 10.95 8.53 -2.35
CA TYR A 131 10.63 9.96 -2.44
C TYR A 131 10.76 10.63 -1.08
N ASP A 132 11.02 11.93 -1.12
CA ASP A 132 10.94 12.74 0.09
C ASP A 132 9.47 12.96 0.44
N LEU A 133 9.20 13.07 1.73
CA LEU A 133 7.85 13.21 2.28
C LEU A 133 7.69 14.64 2.81
N PRO A 134 7.28 15.62 1.98
CA PRO A 134 7.29 17.05 2.35
C PRO A 134 6.29 17.43 3.46
N TYR A 135 5.35 16.53 3.76
CA TYR A 135 4.37 16.67 4.84
C TYR A 135 4.87 16.15 6.20
N PHE A 136 6.11 15.67 6.28
CA PHE A 136 6.82 15.43 7.53
C PHE A 136 8.02 16.39 7.62
N THR A 137 8.11 17.12 8.72
CA THR A 137 9.14 18.14 8.97
C THR A 137 10.56 17.56 9.07
N GLY A 138 10.73 16.37 9.65
CA GLY A 138 12.01 15.73 9.95
C GLY A 138 12.89 16.48 10.95
N ILE A 139 12.33 17.41 11.72
CA ILE A 139 13.11 18.28 12.62
C ILE A 139 13.53 17.59 13.91
N ASP A 140 12.82 16.52 14.30
CA ASP A 140 13.08 15.77 15.53
C ASP A 140 13.08 14.25 15.27
N GLU A 141 13.50 13.50 16.30
CA GLU A 141 13.60 12.03 16.22
C GLU A 141 12.24 11.37 16.00
N GLN A 142 11.20 11.91 16.65
CA GLN A 142 9.84 11.39 16.56
C GLN A 142 9.31 11.47 15.12
N ASP A 143 9.49 12.61 14.47
CA ASP A 143 9.03 12.85 13.11
C ASP A 143 9.89 12.11 12.07
N ASN A 144 11.19 11.96 12.35
CA ASN A 144 12.06 11.10 11.53
C ASN A 144 11.63 9.62 11.60
N PHE A 145 11.22 9.12 12.77
CA PHE A 145 10.64 7.78 12.85
C PHE A 145 9.30 7.69 12.10
N ARG A 146 8.42 8.69 12.19
CA ARG A 146 7.16 8.73 11.42
C ARG A 146 7.40 8.56 9.91
N LYS A 147 8.45 9.18 9.37
CA LYS A 147 8.87 8.99 7.96
C LYS A 147 9.24 7.54 7.65
N ALA A 148 10.03 6.91 8.51
CA ALA A 148 10.40 5.49 8.34
C ALA A 148 9.16 4.58 8.43
N LEU A 149 8.31 4.80 9.43
CA LEU A 149 7.07 4.06 9.63
C LEU A 149 6.10 4.21 8.44
N TYR A 150 5.98 5.41 7.87
CA TYR A 150 5.17 5.67 6.68
C TYR A 150 5.53 4.73 5.52
N TRP A 151 6.83 4.54 5.30
CA TRP A 151 7.33 3.66 4.24
C TRP A 151 7.18 2.20 4.63
N GLU A 152 7.59 1.83 5.84
CA GLU A 152 7.58 0.43 6.29
C GLU A 152 6.16 -0.15 6.30
N ARG A 153 5.16 0.60 6.80
CA ARG A 153 3.75 0.20 6.71
C ARG A 153 3.29 0.07 5.25
N GLY A 154 3.76 0.94 4.36
CA GLY A 154 3.47 0.91 2.93
C GLY A 154 3.99 -0.37 2.25
N PHE A 155 5.22 -0.78 2.55
CA PHE A 155 5.83 -2.01 2.03
C PHE A 155 5.20 -3.26 2.64
N GLU A 156 5.07 -3.28 3.96
CA GLU A 156 4.63 -4.44 4.70
C GLU A 156 3.17 -4.78 4.42
N LEU A 157 2.30 -3.77 4.48
CA LEU A 157 0.84 -3.91 4.43
C LEU A 157 0.26 -3.62 3.04
N ALA A 158 1.12 -3.59 2.02
CA ALA A 158 0.69 -3.42 0.63
C ALA A 158 -0.41 -4.43 0.28
N PHE A 159 -1.51 -3.92 -0.29
CA PHE A 159 -2.68 -4.70 -0.73
C PHE A 159 -3.47 -5.42 0.39
N GLU A 160 -3.35 -4.97 1.64
CA GLU A 160 -4.13 -5.47 2.78
C GLU A 160 -5.22 -4.49 3.25
N GLY A 161 -5.40 -3.35 2.56
CA GLY A 161 -6.46 -2.37 2.85
C GLY A 161 -6.09 -1.26 3.84
N GLN A 162 -4.92 -1.33 4.48
CA GLN A 162 -4.55 -0.39 5.55
C GLN A 162 -4.16 1.01 5.06
N ARG A 163 -3.55 1.10 3.86
CA ARG A 163 -2.89 2.33 3.41
C ARG A 163 -3.79 3.57 3.38
N LYS A 164 -5.05 3.46 2.95
CA LYS A 164 -5.97 4.61 2.96
C LYS A 164 -6.20 5.13 4.38
N PHE A 165 -6.43 4.22 5.32
CA PHE A 165 -6.72 4.57 6.71
C PHE A 165 -5.50 5.15 7.42
N ASP A 166 -4.30 4.63 7.14
CA ASP A 166 -3.04 5.22 7.60
C ASP A 166 -2.89 6.67 7.14
N LEU A 167 -3.08 6.93 5.84
CA LEU A 167 -2.94 8.28 5.32
C LEU A 167 -4.04 9.23 5.83
N LEU A 168 -5.24 8.72 6.09
CA LEU A 168 -6.34 9.50 6.68
C LEU A 168 -6.05 9.90 8.12
N ARG A 169 -5.70 8.94 8.98
CA ARG A 169 -5.44 9.21 10.40
C ARG A 169 -4.20 10.07 10.63
N TRP A 170 -3.25 10.04 9.70
CA TRP A 170 -2.11 10.96 9.66
C TRP A 170 -2.43 12.32 9.04
N GLY A 171 -3.62 12.51 8.46
CA GLY A 171 -4.04 13.79 7.87
C GLY A 171 -3.37 14.14 6.53
N ILE A 172 -2.73 13.18 5.87
CA ILE A 172 -1.86 13.38 4.69
C ILE A 172 -2.34 12.65 3.43
N LEU A 173 -3.58 12.15 3.40
CA LEU A 173 -4.12 11.43 2.24
C LEU A 173 -3.98 12.23 0.94
N GLY A 174 -4.48 13.46 0.90
CA GLY A 174 -4.39 14.29 -0.30
C GLY A 174 -2.96 14.61 -0.71
N ASP A 175 -2.06 14.83 0.26
CA ASP A 175 -0.65 15.14 -0.01
C ASP A 175 0.10 13.94 -0.59
N ALA A 176 -0.14 12.75 -0.04
CA ALA A 176 0.42 11.50 -0.57
C ALA A 176 -0.11 11.19 -1.98
N LEU A 177 -1.42 11.32 -2.23
CA LEU A 177 -2.00 11.10 -3.56
C LEU A 177 -1.36 12.03 -4.60
N ARG A 178 -1.20 13.32 -4.27
CA ARG A 178 -0.56 14.31 -5.15
C ARG A 178 0.92 14.02 -5.39
N LEU A 179 1.68 13.70 -4.34
CA LEU A 179 3.10 13.34 -4.48
C LEU A 179 3.29 12.20 -5.50
N PHE A 180 2.46 11.15 -5.42
CA PHE A 180 2.55 10.03 -6.33
C PHE A 180 2.01 10.33 -7.73
N GLN A 181 1.01 11.21 -7.85
CA GLN A 181 0.53 11.70 -9.15
C GLN A 181 1.62 12.49 -9.89
N ASP A 182 2.27 13.43 -9.20
CA ASP A 182 3.28 14.33 -9.77
C ASP A 182 4.54 13.58 -10.23
N LYS A 183 4.84 12.46 -9.58
CA LYS A 183 6.00 11.61 -9.86
C LYS A 183 5.64 10.39 -10.74
N MET A 184 4.40 10.27 -11.18
CA MET A 184 3.94 9.13 -11.96
C MET A 184 4.59 9.10 -13.34
N ASP A 185 4.90 7.90 -13.84
CA ASP A 185 5.37 7.70 -15.21
C ASP A 185 4.35 8.29 -16.22
N PRO A 186 4.78 9.12 -17.19
CA PRO A 186 3.87 9.76 -18.15
C PRO A 186 2.99 8.79 -18.94
N SER A 187 3.44 7.54 -19.16
CA SER A 187 2.65 6.50 -19.85
C SER A 187 1.41 6.06 -19.05
N LEU A 188 1.33 6.41 -17.76
CA LEU A 188 0.22 6.13 -16.87
C LEU A 188 -0.72 7.33 -16.67
N LYS A 189 -0.51 8.44 -17.39
CA LYS A 189 -1.36 9.64 -17.29
C LYS A 189 -2.85 9.29 -17.39
N GLY A 190 -3.65 9.83 -16.47
CA GLY A 190 -5.10 9.58 -16.37
C GLY A 190 -5.49 8.19 -15.86
N LYS A 191 -4.53 7.34 -15.47
CA LYS A 191 -4.81 6.02 -14.84
C LYS A 191 -4.92 6.11 -13.32
N TYR A 192 -4.36 7.16 -12.70
CA TYR A 192 -4.41 7.37 -11.27
C TYR A 192 -5.43 8.47 -10.91
N VAL A 193 -6.72 8.14 -11.11
CA VAL A 193 -7.86 9.06 -10.96
C VAL A 193 -7.91 9.73 -9.58
N ALA A 194 -7.49 9.03 -8.53
CA ALA A 194 -7.43 9.59 -7.18
C ALA A 194 -6.42 10.74 -7.07
N GLY A 195 -5.27 10.65 -7.75
CA GLY A 195 -4.29 11.73 -7.81
C GLY A 195 -4.83 13.00 -8.49
N ASP A 196 -5.59 12.82 -9.57
CA ASP A 196 -6.16 13.93 -10.35
C ASP A 196 -7.38 14.59 -9.70
N ASN A 197 -8.22 13.82 -9.00
CA ASN A 197 -9.56 14.26 -8.59
C ASN A 197 -9.75 14.35 -7.07
N PHE A 198 -8.72 14.13 -6.26
CA PHE A 198 -8.87 14.25 -4.81
C PHE A 198 -9.19 15.70 -4.40
N VAL A 199 -10.25 15.87 -3.61
CA VAL A 199 -10.67 17.17 -3.07
C VAL A 199 -10.57 17.09 -1.55
N LYS A 200 -9.65 17.89 -0.99
CA LYS A 200 -9.43 17.97 0.47
C LYS A 200 -10.68 18.52 1.17
N GLY A 201 -11.03 17.91 2.30
CA GLY A 201 -12.25 18.19 3.06
C GLY A 201 -13.52 17.52 2.52
N LYS A 202 -13.42 16.72 1.46
CA LYS A 202 -14.54 15.96 0.87
C LYS A 202 -14.19 14.48 0.75
N HIS A 203 -13.14 14.16 -0.01
CA HIS A 203 -12.80 12.77 -0.38
C HIS A 203 -12.11 11.97 0.74
N GLU A 204 -11.90 12.58 1.90
CA GLU A 204 -11.53 11.89 3.14
C GLU A 204 -12.65 10.98 3.64
N LEU A 205 -13.91 11.37 3.40
CA LEU A 205 -15.10 10.60 3.75
C LEU A 205 -15.79 10.07 2.48
N PHE A 206 -16.60 9.03 2.63
CA PHE A 206 -17.49 8.56 1.57
C PHE A 206 -18.86 9.22 1.70
N PRO A 207 -19.63 9.38 0.61
CA PRO A 207 -21.02 9.80 0.72
C PRO A 207 -21.83 8.75 1.49
N ILE A 208 -22.80 9.21 2.28
CA ILE A 208 -23.88 8.37 2.78
C ILE A 208 -24.70 7.93 1.55
N PRO A 209 -24.98 6.63 1.37
CA PRO A 209 -25.74 6.17 0.22
C PRO A 209 -27.11 6.83 0.14
N LEU A 210 -27.51 7.27 -1.06
CA LEU A 210 -28.77 8.00 -1.27
C LEU A 210 -30.01 7.24 -0.75
N GLY A 211 -30.02 5.91 -0.90
CA GLY A 211 -31.10 5.07 -0.37
C GLY A 211 -31.23 5.16 1.16
N GLU A 212 -30.12 5.28 1.89
CA GLU A 212 -30.13 5.43 3.35
C GLU A 212 -30.67 6.81 3.76
N LEU A 213 -30.28 7.88 3.05
CA LEU A 213 -30.80 9.23 3.28
C LEU A 213 -32.31 9.32 3.04
N GLN A 214 -32.80 8.70 1.96
CA GLN A 214 -34.22 8.68 1.61
C GLN A 214 -35.06 7.80 2.55
N ALA A 215 -34.50 6.68 3.01
CA ALA A 215 -35.19 5.76 3.91
C ALA A 215 -35.28 6.27 5.35
N ASN A 216 -34.36 7.14 5.77
CA ASN A 216 -34.32 7.68 7.13
C ASN A 216 -34.48 9.22 7.16
N PRO A 217 -35.72 9.73 7.31
CA PRO A 217 -35.97 11.17 7.38
C PRO A 217 -35.21 11.90 8.49
N THR A 218 -34.79 11.21 9.55
CA THR A 218 -34.04 11.83 10.67
C THR A 218 -32.62 12.27 10.26
N LEU A 219 -32.08 11.74 9.16
CA LEU A 219 -30.85 12.23 8.56
C LEU A 219 -31.03 13.59 7.88
N ASN A 220 -32.28 14.07 7.70
CA ASN A 220 -32.61 15.37 7.12
C ASN A 220 -31.95 15.64 5.76
N ASN A 221 -31.73 14.59 4.96
CA ASN A 221 -30.95 14.64 3.71
C ASN A 221 -29.55 15.26 3.86
N GLN A 222 -28.96 15.19 5.07
CA GLN A 222 -27.61 15.69 5.31
C GLN A 222 -26.59 14.61 4.98
N ASN A 223 -25.71 14.92 4.03
CA ASN A 223 -24.59 14.06 3.64
C ASN A 223 -23.28 14.51 4.30
N ASN A 224 -22.22 13.73 4.12
CA ASN A 224 -20.88 14.13 4.50
C ASN A 224 -20.42 15.38 3.71
N PRO A 225 -19.49 16.19 4.25
CA PRO A 225 -19.05 17.44 3.62
C PRO A 225 -18.69 17.29 2.14
N GLY A 226 -19.23 18.19 1.31
CA GLY A 226 -18.98 18.25 -0.13
C GLY A 226 -19.75 17.22 -0.98
N TYR A 227 -20.60 16.38 -0.37
CA TYR A 227 -21.52 15.49 -1.07
C TYR A 227 -22.95 16.03 -1.03
N GLU A 228 -23.70 15.78 -2.11
CA GLU A 228 -25.12 16.09 -2.26
C GLU A 228 -25.96 14.83 -2.15
#